data_AF-A0AAN0MDC0-F1
#
_entry.id   AF-A0AAN0MDC0-F1
#
_cell.length_a   1.000
_cell.length_b   1.000
_cell.length_c   1.000
_cell.angle_alpha   90.00
_cell.angle_beta   90.00
_cell.angle_gamma   90.00
#
_symmetry.space_group_name_H-M   'P 1'
#
loop_
_entity.id
_entity.type
_entity.pdbx_description
1 polymer ?
#
loop_
_entity_poly.entity_id
_entity_poly.type
_entity_poly.pdbx_seq_one_letter_code
_entity_poly.pdbx_strand_id
1 'polypeptide(L)'
;MLPDPAPIEVFYDGNFADYAISYNSGASRFTITDMNATDGDEGTDTITGAESFVFNGTAYSAADLQTEAARQANTAPGSPAIASGGAVDETAAAGTLVATLAATDADGDTLSYQITDAAGTPVSDPDFQISGNEIRLRPGAEIDFETAQTQTLYVTAADAFTTSAPQQITLTINDVAEDIVLADTGVSFADTGVTENFIQGGQVTITSRGPTTPTISIAAAATISSTLAPGMTRSFQALEMIRSMLAMVMTTLSSMAERISSMPAPATIILTSAMATQRLMRAMART
;
A
#
# COMPACT_ATOMS: atom_id res chain seq x y z
N MET A 1 -68.04 -24.67 21.19
CA MET A 1 -66.58 -24.59 20.91
C MET A 1 -65.92 -25.08 22.18
N LEU A 2 -65.28 -26.25 22.14
CA LEU A 2 -64.51 -26.71 23.30
C LEU A 2 -63.27 -25.79 23.43
N PRO A 3 -62.84 -25.45 24.65
CA PRO A 3 -61.58 -24.72 24.83
C PRO A 3 -60.43 -25.56 24.25
N ASP A 4 -59.50 -24.88 23.61
CA ASP A 4 -58.25 -25.49 23.15
C ASP A 4 -57.54 -26.12 24.37
N PRO A 5 -57.04 -27.37 24.29
CA PRO A 5 -56.20 -27.91 25.35
C PRO A 5 -55.05 -26.95 25.68
N ALA A 6 -54.67 -26.89 26.94
CA ALA A 6 -53.53 -26.09 27.37
C ALA A 6 -52.25 -26.57 26.66
N PRO A 7 -51.36 -25.65 26.27
CA PRO A 7 -50.08 -25.99 25.64
C PRO A 7 -49.27 -26.92 26.54
N ILE A 8 -48.52 -27.85 25.93
CA ILE A 8 -47.62 -28.73 26.67
C ILE A 8 -46.36 -27.94 27.04
N GLU A 9 -46.18 -27.72 28.34
CA GLU A 9 -45.04 -26.99 28.92
C GLU A 9 -44.04 -27.96 29.58
N VAL A 10 -42.74 -27.73 29.35
CA VAL A 10 -41.64 -28.49 29.98
C VAL A 10 -40.75 -27.51 30.75
N PHE A 11 -40.34 -27.90 31.97
CA PHE A 11 -39.59 -27.04 32.89
C PHE A 11 -38.19 -27.58 33.14
N TYR A 12 -37.21 -26.67 33.13
CA TYR A 12 -35.80 -26.87 33.42
C TYR A 12 -35.37 -25.84 34.46
N ASP A 13 -34.69 -26.28 35.51
CA ASP A 13 -34.31 -25.42 36.64
C ASP A 13 -33.05 -24.58 36.32
N GLY A 14 -32.21 -25.01 35.36
CA GLY A 14 -30.99 -24.32 34.91
C GLY A 14 -31.19 -23.22 33.85
N ASN A 15 -30.11 -22.49 33.53
CA ASN A 15 -30.15 -21.45 32.50
C ASN A 15 -30.10 -22.05 31.09
N PHE A 16 -30.79 -21.43 30.13
CA PHE A 16 -30.84 -21.92 28.74
C PHE A 16 -29.46 -22.17 28.11
N ALA A 17 -28.45 -21.34 28.42
CA ALA A 17 -27.10 -21.45 27.86
C ALA A 17 -26.32 -22.68 28.36
N ASP A 18 -26.78 -23.33 29.43
CA ASP A 18 -26.13 -24.49 30.04
C ASP A 18 -26.59 -25.81 29.37
N TYR A 19 -27.59 -25.77 28.49
CA TYR A 19 -28.15 -26.95 27.85
C TYR A 19 -27.66 -27.15 26.41
N ALA A 20 -27.25 -28.38 26.13
CA ALA A 20 -27.08 -28.89 24.77
C ALA A 20 -28.45 -29.32 24.21
N ILE A 21 -28.84 -28.77 23.08
CA ILE A 21 -30.16 -28.97 22.46
C ILE A 21 -29.98 -29.54 21.06
N SER A 22 -30.67 -30.65 20.78
CA SER A 22 -30.77 -31.21 19.42
C SER A 22 -32.22 -31.49 19.05
N TYR A 23 -32.53 -31.43 17.76
CA TYR A 23 -33.88 -31.65 17.24
C TYR A 23 -33.88 -32.66 16.10
N ASN A 24 -34.67 -33.71 16.23
CA ASN A 24 -34.94 -34.68 15.16
C ASN A 24 -36.29 -34.34 14.51
N SER A 25 -36.25 -33.78 13.31
CA SER A 25 -37.44 -33.36 12.57
C SER A 25 -38.35 -34.53 12.16
N GLY A 26 -37.77 -35.70 11.82
CA GLY A 26 -38.53 -36.89 11.42
C GLY A 26 -39.33 -37.52 12.56
N ALA A 27 -38.91 -37.32 13.81
CA ALA A 27 -39.61 -37.78 15.00
C ALA A 27 -40.30 -36.64 15.78
N SER A 28 -40.19 -35.39 15.31
CA SER A 28 -40.63 -34.18 16.03
C SER A 28 -40.20 -34.18 17.50
N ARG A 29 -38.91 -34.45 17.72
CA ARG A 29 -38.37 -34.80 19.04
C ARG A 29 -37.14 -33.99 19.38
N PHE A 30 -37.17 -33.34 20.54
CA PHE A 30 -36.00 -32.70 21.14
C PHE A 30 -35.24 -33.69 22.00
N THR A 31 -33.91 -33.56 22.01
CA THR A 31 -33.05 -34.13 23.05
C THR A 31 -32.33 -32.96 23.72
N ILE A 32 -32.53 -32.80 25.02
CA ILE A 32 -32.01 -31.68 25.81
C ILE A 32 -31.14 -32.28 26.91
N THR A 33 -29.88 -31.89 26.97
CA THR A 33 -28.93 -32.38 27.98
C THR A 33 -28.35 -31.22 28.74
N ASP A 34 -28.44 -31.26 30.05
CA ASP A 34 -27.73 -30.33 30.93
C ASP A 34 -26.22 -30.59 30.84
N MET A 35 -25.43 -29.56 30.53
CA MET A 35 -23.96 -29.63 30.43
C MET A 35 -23.25 -29.05 31.65
N ASN A 36 -23.98 -28.58 32.67
CA ASN A 36 -23.40 -27.99 33.85
C ASN A 36 -23.21 -29.01 34.99
N ALA A 37 -21.99 -29.48 35.13
CA ALA A 37 -21.61 -30.40 36.21
C ALA A 37 -21.58 -29.76 37.61
N THR A 38 -21.81 -28.45 37.73
CA THR A 38 -21.56 -27.69 38.97
C THR A 38 -22.80 -27.58 39.86
N ASP A 39 -23.99 -27.46 39.27
CA ASP A 39 -25.29 -27.46 39.95
C ASP A 39 -26.00 -28.82 39.89
N GLY A 40 -25.52 -29.71 39.03
CA GLY A 40 -25.79 -31.14 39.05
C GLY A 40 -26.42 -31.61 37.75
N ASP A 41 -25.76 -32.51 37.03
CA ASP A 41 -26.23 -33.00 35.73
C ASP A 41 -27.66 -33.58 35.86
N GLU A 42 -28.68 -32.82 35.44
CA GLU A 42 -30.08 -33.27 35.37
C GLU A 42 -30.29 -34.35 34.28
N GLY A 43 -29.22 -34.67 33.54
CA GLY A 43 -29.16 -35.74 32.57
C GLY A 43 -29.66 -35.31 31.20
N THR A 44 -30.12 -36.29 30.42
CA THR A 44 -30.61 -36.09 29.06
C THR A 44 -32.09 -36.41 28.99
N ASP A 45 -32.91 -35.43 28.62
CA ASP A 45 -34.32 -35.59 28.36
C ASP A 45 -34.62 -35.74 26.87
N THR A 46 -35.68 -36.47 26.56
CA THR A 46 -36.20 -36.64 25.19
C THR A 46 -37.67 -36.28 25.16
N ILE A 47 -38.03 -35.25 24.39
CA ILE A 47 -39.33 -34.56 24.49
C ILE A 47 -40.01 -34.54 23.12
N THR A 48 -41.30 -34.86 23.08
CA THR A 48 -42.16 -34.74 21.89
C THR A 48 -43.44 -33.99 22.25
N GLY A 49 -43.96 -33.17 21.32
CA GLY A 49 -45.25 -32.49 21.48
C GLY A 49 -45.25 -31.30 22.44
N ALA A 50 -44.10 -30.93 23.00
CA ALA A 50 -43.96 -29.71 23.80
C ALA A 50 -44.05 -28.47 22.89
N GLU A 51 -44.82 -27.49 23.35
CA GLU A 51 -45.05 -26.23 22.64
C GLU A 51 -44.27 -25.07 23.30
N SER A 52 -43.92 -25.24 24.58
CA SER A 52 -43.20 -24.25 25.39
C SER A 52 -42.20 -24.94 26.32
N PHE A 53 -41.02 -24.34 26.45
CA PHE A 53 -39.91 -24.80 27.26
C PHE A 53 -39.49 -23.68 28.20
N VAL A 54 -39.48 -23.94 29.50
CA VAL A 54 -39.19 -22.94 30.51
C VAL A 54 -37.84 -23.26 31.15
N PHE A 55 -36.85 -22.39 30.96
CA PHE A 55 -35.51 -22.50 31.55
C PHE A 55 -35.31 -21.40 32.58
N ASN A 56 -35.10 -21.77 33.84
CA ASN A 56 -34.96 -20.84 34.97
C ASN A 56 -36.06 -19.75 34.95
N GLY A 57 -37.31 -20.17 34.74
CA GLY A 57 -38.49 -19.30 34.69
C GLY A 57 -38.70 -18.50 33.39
N THR A 58 -37.81 -18.61 32.39
CA THR A 58 -37.97 -17.96 31.07
C THR A 58 -38.52 -18.94 30.04
N ALA A 59 -39.64 -18.60 29.41
CA ALA A 59 -40.29 -19.43 28.40
C ALA A 59 -39.73 -19.19 26.99
N TYR A 60 -39.52 -20.27 26.26
CA TYR A 60 -39.08 -20.34 24.86
C TYR A 60 -40.05 -21.21 24.08
N SER A 61 -40.37 -20.82 22.85
CA SER A 61 -41.22 -21.64 21.98
C SER A 61 -40.47 -22.84 21.42
N ALA A 62 -41.20 -23.84 20.92
CA ALA A 62 -40.59 -24.93 20.16
C ALA A 62 -39.78 -24.43 18.95
N ALA A 63 -40.17 -23.32 18.31
CA ALA A 63 -39.44 -22.74 17.18
C ALA A 63 -38.09 -22.12 17.61
N ASP A 64 -38.04 -21.51 18.80
CA ASP A 64 -36.80 -20.98 19.36
C ASP A 64 -35.81 -22.11 19.63
N LEU A 65 -36.28 -23.22 20.23
CA LEU A 65 -35.42 -24.38 20.48
C LEU A 65 -34.98 -25.09 19.20
N GLN A 66 -35.79 -25.08 18.14
CA GLN A 66 -35.37 -25.59 16.83
C GLN A 66 -34.26 -24.73 16.23
N THR A 67 -34.37 -23.42 16.37
CA THR A 67 -33.33 -22.47 15.92
C THR A 67 -32.05 -22.67 16.70
N GLU A 68 -32.13 -22.83 18.02
CA GLU A 68 -30.98 -23.09 18.86
C GLU A 68 -30.34 -24.46 18.55
N ALA A 69 -31.15 -25.50 18.35
CA ALA A 69 -30.66 -26.81 17.93
C ALA A 69 -29.91 -26.75 16.59
N ALA A 70 -30.42 -25.99 15.62
CA ALA A 70 -29.74 -25.77 14.35
C ALA A 70 -28.42 -25.02 14.55
N ARG A 71 -28.42 -23.96 15.36
CA ARG A 71 -27.22 -23.17 15.70
C ARG A 71 -26.15 -24.03 16.38
N GLN A 72 -26.52 -24.92 17.29
CA GLN A 72 -25.59 -25.81 17.99
C GLN A 72 -25.05 -26.94 17.08
N ALA A 73 -25.81 -27.36 16.08
CA ALA A 73 -25.38 -28.36 15.10
C ALA A 73 -24.49 -27.78 13.98
N ASN A 74 -24.52 -26.45 13.79
CA ASN A 74 -23.82 -25.77 12.70
C ASN A 74 -22.29 -25.90 12.80
N THR A 75 -21.66 -26.15 11.66
CA THR A 75 -20.21 -26.09 11.49
C THR A 75 -19.83 -24.72 10.94
N ALA A 76 -18.76 -24.11 11.46
CA ALA A 76 -18.33 -22.82 10.92
C ALA A 76 -17.81 -22.91 9.48
N PRO A 77 -17.95 -21.83 8.68
CA PRO A 77 -17.47 -21.82 7.31
C PRO A 77 -15.95 -22.01 7.25
N GLY A 78 -15.50 -22.65 6.17
CA GLY A 78 -14.08 -22.76 5.85
C GLY A 78 -13.45 -21.40 5.51
N SER A 79 -12.12 -21.37 5.48
CA SER A 79 -11.37 -20.15 5.15
C SER A 79 -11.70 -19.64 3.74
N PRO A 80 -11.99 -18.33 3.57
CA PRO A 80 -12.21 -17.76 2.26
C PRO A 80 -10.92 -17.67 1.45
N ALA A 81 -11.00 -17.90 0.14
CA ALA A 81 -9.89 -17.81 -0.78
C ALA A 81 -10.31 -17.14 -2.09
N ILE A 82 -9.33 -16.68 -2.87
CA ILE A 82 -9.56 -16.21 -4.24
C ILE A 82 -9.90 -17.43 -5.11
N ALA A 83 -11.11 -17.43 -5.67
CA ALA A 83 -11.55 -18.41 -6.66
C ALA A 83 -11.11 -18.04 -8.07
N SER A 84 -11.08 -16.75 -8.40
CA SER A 84 -10.61 -16.23 -9.68
C SER A 84 -10.19 -14.76 -9.58
N GLY A 85 -9.34 -14.31 -10.50
CA GLY A 85 -8.75 -12.96 -10.49
C GLY A 85 -7.59 -12.85 -9.49
N GLY A 86 -7.54 -11.76 -8.73
CA GLY A 86 -6.50 -11.49 -7.74
C GLY A 86 -5.43 -10.50 -8.21
N ALA A 87 -5.62 -9.87 -9.37
CA ALA A 87 -4.77 -8.81 -9.86
C ALA A 87 -5.63 -7.67 -10.43
N VAL A 88 -5.14 -6.44 -10.31
CA VAL A 88 -5.79 -5.24 -10.84
C VAL A 88 -4.73 -4.27 -11.36
N ASP A 89 -5.00 -3.66 -12.50
CA ASP A 89 -4.17 -2.59 -13.05
C ASP A 89 -4.29 -1.34 -12.17
N GLU A 90 -3.19 -0.63 -11.90
CA GLU A 90 -3.21 0.57 -11.05
C GLU A 90 -4.11 1.69 -11.59
N THR A 91 -4.25 1.75 -12.92
CA THR A 91 -5.13 2.70 -13.61
C THR A 91 -6.58 2.23 -13.73
N ALA A 92 -6.95 1.12 -13.09
CA ALA A 92 -8.29 0.56 -13.18
C ALA A 92 -9.36 1.52 -12.62
N ALA A 93 -10.49 1.61 -13.33
CA ALA A 93 -11.60 2.46 -12.90
C ALA A 93 -12.29 1.90 -11.65
N ALA A 94 -12.92 2.79 -10.88
CA ALA A 94 -13.77 2.41 -9.75
C ALA A 94 -14.84 1.38 -10.14
N GLY A 95 -15.09 0.42 -9.26
CA GLY A 95 -16.04 -0.68 -9.49
C GLY A 95 -15.49 -1.85 -10.29
N THR A 96 -14.24 -1.78 -10.77
CA THR A 96 -13.56 -2.89 -11.45
C THR A 96 -13.58 -4.14 -10.56
N LEU A 97 -13.93 -5.29 -11.16
CA LEU A 97 -13.86 -6.59 -10.50
C LEU A 97 -12.40 -7.01 -10.40
N VAL A 98 -11.90 -7.19 -9.18
CA VAL A 98 -10.51 -7.55 -8.90
C VAL A 98 -10.39 -9.05 -8.66
N ALA A 99 -11.28 -9.61 -7.84
CA ALA A 99 -11.28 -11.03 -7.52
C ALA A 99 -12.69 -11.51 -7.15
N THR A 100 -12.93 -12.80 -7.33
CA THR A 100 -14.09 -13.50 -6.76
C THR A 100 -13.63 -14.39 -5.62
N LEU A 101 -14.33 -14.34 -4.50
CA LEU A 101 -14.10 -15.15 -3.32
C LEU A 101 -14.91 -16.45 -3.38
N ALA A 102 -14.35 -17.49 -2.78
CA ALA A 102 -15.06 -18.72 -2.46
C ALA A 102 -14.62 -19.25 -1.09
N ALA A 103 -15.55 -19.95 -0.44
CA ALA A 103 -15.34 -20.74 0.75
C ALA A 103 -16.30 -21.94 0.68
N THR A 104 -16.03 -22.97 1.45
CA THR A 104 -16.92 -24.12 1.60
C THR A 104 -17.51 -24.12 2.99
N ASP A 105 -18.76 -24.56 3.08
CA ASP A 105 -19.41 -24.86 4.34
C ASP A 105 -19.80 -26.33 4.39
N ALA A 106 -19.62 -26.98 5.55
CA ALA A 106 -19.84 -28.42 5.68
C ALA A 106 -21.34 -28.78 5.70
N ASP A 107 -22.18 -27.85 6.15
CA ASP A 107 -23.63 -27.98 6.21
C ASP A 107 -24.29 -27.55 4.89
N GLY A 108 -23.52 -26.91 4.01
CA GLY A 108 -23.94 -26.47 2.68
C GLY A 108 -24.62 -25.10 2.68
N ASP A 109 -24.38 -24.31 3.73
CA ASP A 109 -25.01 -23.01 3.92
C ASP A 109 -24.50 -21.95 2.94
N THR A 110 -25.35 -20.96 2.70
CA THR A 110 -25.00 -19.80 1.87
C THR A 110 -24.08 -18.87 2.64
N LEU A 111 -22.99 -18.45 1.99
CA LEU A 111 -21.95 -17.65 2.62
C LEU A 111 -21.98 -16.19 2.17
N SER A 112 -21.66 -15.32 3.12
CA SER A 112 -21.37 -13.90 2.93
C SER A 112 -19.92 -13.59 3.29
N TYR A 113 -19.35 -12.53 2.72
CA TYR A 113 -17.95 -12.18 2.91
C TYR A 113 -17.80 -10.73 3.41
N GLN A 114 -16.81 -10.51 4.28
CA GLN A 114 -16.55 -9.20 4.87
C GLN A 114 -15.04 -8.95 4.97
N ILE A 115 -14.61 -7.74 4.63
CA ILE A 115 -13.24 -7.29 4.90
C ILE A 115 -13.12 -6.97 6.39
N THR A 116 -12.10 -7.51 7.04
CA THR A 116 -11.83 -7.36 8.46
C THR A 116 -10.39 -6.89 8.70
N ASP A 117 -10.07 -6.61 9.97
CA ASP A 117 -8.69 -6.63 10.44
C ASP A 117 -8.21 -8.08 10.68
N ALA A 118 -6.96 -8.23 11.13
CA ALA A 118 -6.37 -9.53 11.44
C ALA A 118 -7.01 -10.24 12.65
N ALA A 119 -7.80 -9.52 13.47
CA ALA A 119 -8.55 -10.05 14.60
C ALA A 119 -10.00 -10.43 14.23
N GLY A 120 -10.43 -10.16 12.99
CA GLY A 120 -11.78 -10.46 12.50
C GLY A 120 -12.79 -9.33 12.74
N THR A 121 -12.36 -8.14 13.17
CA THR A 121 -13.26 -6.98 13.31
C THR A 121 -13.57 -6.41 11.93
N PRO A 122 -14.84 -6.17 11.56
CA PRO A 122 -15.18 -5.55 10.27
C PRO A 122 -14.53 -4.19 10.10
N VAL A 123 -13.93 -3.95 8.92
CA VAL A 123 -13.31 -2.67 8.56
C VAL A 123 -13.75 -2.22 7.17
N SER A 124 -13.71 -0.91 6.94
CA SER A 124 -13.81 -0.36 5.60
C SER A 124 -12.41 -0.08 5.08
N ASP A 125 -11.94 -0.91 4.16
CA ASP A 125 -10.72 -0.65 3.40
C ASP A 125 -10.93 0.58 2.48
N PRO A 126 -9.92 1.48 2.33
CA PRO A 126 -10.03 2.67 1.50
C PRO A 126 -10.14 2.38 0.01
N ASP A 127 -9.52 1.30 -0.48
CA ASP A 127 -9.36 1.00 -1.90
C ASP A 127 -10.29 -0.12 -2.36
N PHE A 128 -10.63 -1.06 -1.47
CA PHE A 128 -11.37 -2.26 -1.81
C PHE A 128 -12.71 -2.36 -1.06
N GLN A 129 -13.69 -2.96 -1.73
CA GLN A 129 -14.98 -3.33 -1.15
C GLN A 129 -15.41 -4.73 -1.61
N ILE A 130 -16.27 -5.37 -0.82
CA ILE A 130 -16.91 -6.63 -1.20
C ILE A 130 -18.37 -6.37 -1.59
N SER A 131 -18.79 -6.91 -2.74
CA SER A 131 -20.18 -6.93 -3.20
C SER A 131 -20.57 -8.38 -3.51
N GLY A 132 -21.37 -9.00 -2.64
CA GLY A 132 -21.63 -10.45 -2.72
C GLY A 132 -20.35 -11.22 -2.40
N ASN A 133 -19.83 -11.96 -3.39
CA ASN A 133 -18.53 -12.63 -3.30
C ASN A 133 -17.44 -11.94 -4.14
N GLU A 134 -17.65 -10.73 -4.62
CA GLU A 134 -16.70 -10.02 -5.49
C GLU A 134 -15.94 -8.95 -4.71
N ILE A 135 -14.60 -8.99 -4.76
CA ILE A 135 -13.75 -7.86 -4.40
C ILE A 135 -13.74 -6.88 -5.57
N ARG A 136 -14.10 -5.64 -5.31
CA ARG A 136 -14.17 -4.55 -6.28
C ARG A 136 -13.41 -3.33 -5.80
N LEU A 137 -12.87 -2.56 -6.74
CA LEU A 137 -12.21 -1.29 -6.45
C LEU A 137 -13.23 -0.22 -6.04
N ARG A 138 -12.91 0.59 -5.03
CA ARG A 138 -13.75 1.69 -4.57
C ARG A 138 -13.59 2.94 -5.44
N PRO A 139 -14.59 3.84 -5.46
CA PRO A 139 -14.41 5.18 -5.97
C PRO A 139 -13.34 5.93 -5.19
N GLY A 140 -12.33 6.45 -5.89
CA GLY A 140 -11.21 7.17 -5.29
C GLY A 140 -10.15 6.28 -4.66
N ALA A 141 -10.10 4.99 -5.01
CA ALA A 141 -8.98 4.14 -4.66
C ALA A 141 -7.68 4.71 -5.23
N GLU A 142 -6.62 4.67 -4.43
CA GLU A 142 -5.28 5.20 -4.75
C GLU A 142 -4.28 4.04 -4.78
N ILE A 143 -4.52 3.05 -5.64
CA ILE A 143 -3.60 1.95 -5.90
C ILE A 143 -2.51 2.41 -6.89
N ASP A 144 -1.27 2.07 -6.58
CA ASP A 144 -0.07 2.55 -7.28
C ASP A 144 1.03 1.49 -7.16
N PHE A 145 1.50 0.97 -8.29
CA PHE A 145 2.44 -0.15 -8.36
C PHE A 145 3.81 0.25 -7.78
N GLU A 146 4.27 1.45 -8.08
CA GLU A 146 5.52 2.05 -7.62
C GLU A 146 5.56 2.17 -6.10
N THR A 147 4.44 2.55 -5.48
CA THR A 147 4.27 2.57 -4.03
C THR A 147 4.16 1.16 -3.45
N ALA A 148 3.30 0.32 -4.02
CA ALA A 148 3.06 -1.03 -3.54
C ALA A 148 2.55 -1.98 -4.64
N GLN A 149 3.40 -2.93 -5.02
CA GLN A 149 3.06 -3.98 -6.01
C GLN A 149 1.99 -4.97 -5.54
N THR A 150 1.66 -4.97 -4.25
CA THR A 150 0.64 -5.85 -3.68
C THR A 150 -0.15 -5.16 -2.58
N GLN A 151 -1.46 -5.41 -2.54
CA GLN A 151 -2.32 -5.07 -1.41
C GLN A 151 -2.69 -6.34 -0.62
N THR A 152 -2.75 -6.22 0.71
CA THR A 152 -3.19 -7.30 1.60
C THR A 152 -4.50 -6.93 2.27
N LEU A 153 -5.47 -7.85 2.23
CA LEU A 153 -6.74 -7.76 2.94
C LEU A 153 -6.88 -8.94 3.91
N TYR A 154 -7.60 -8.76 5.02
CA TYR A 154 -8.16 -9.89 5.78
C TYR A 154 -9.63 -10.01 5.45
N VAL A 155 -10.09 -11.23 5.22
CA VAL A 155 -11.48 -11.52 4.85
C VAL A 155 -12.01 -12.67 5.69
N THR A 156 -13.24 -12.55 6.16
CA THR A 156 -14.00 -13.65 6.78
C THR A 156 -15.14 -14.10 5.87
N ALA A 157 -15.54 -15.37 6.02
CA ALA A 157 -16.78 -15.91 5.49
C ALA A 157 -17.75 -16.15 6.64
N ALA A 158 -19.03 -15.84 6.46
CA ALA A 158 -20.07 -16.03 7.47
C ALA A 158 -21.30 -16.71 6.88
N ASP A 159 -21.84 -17.69 7.62
CA ASP A 159 -23.16 -18.28 7.41
C ASP A 159 -24.20 -17.54 8.29
N ALA A 160 -25.36 -18.16 8.52
CA ALA A 160 -26.43 -17.57 9.34
C ALA A 160 -26.15 -17.58 10.86
N PHE A 161 -25.18 -18.36 11.33
CA PHE A 161 -24.94 -18.66 12.74
C PHE A 161 -23.54 -18.31 13.23
N THR A 162 -22.52 -18.45 12.36
CA THR A 162 -21.10 -18.39 12.72
C THR A 162 -20.26 -17.72 11.63
N THR A 163 -18.99 -17.46 11.96
CA THR A 163 -18.04 -16.77 11.09
C THR A 163 -16.70 -17.50 11.12
N SER A 164 -16.04 -17.60 9.98
CA SER A 164 -14.72 -18.19 9.84
C SER A 164 -13.65 -17.37 10.57
N ALA A 165 -12.49 -17.97 10.80
CA ALA A 165 -11.30 -17.19 11.13
C ALA A 165 -10.97 -16.19 9.98
N PRO A 166 -10.38 -15.02 10.29
CA PRO A 166 -9.94 -14.08 9.26
C PRO A 166 -8.80 -14.70 8.45
N GLN A 167 -8.95 -14.67 7.13
CA GLN A 167 -7.95 -15.17 6.19
C GLN A 167 -7.30 -14.01 5.44
N GLN A 168 -5.97 -14.00 5.42
CA GLN A 168 -5.20 -13.05 4.64
C GLN A 168 -5.31 -13.39 3.15
N ILE A 169 -5.61 -12.37 2.35
CA ILE A 169 -5.70 -12.41 0.89
C ILE A 169 -4.75 -11.36 0.33
N THR A 170 -3.91 -11.75 -0.62
CA THR A 170 -2.99 -10.85 -1.32
C THR A 170 -3.49 -10.60 -2.72
N LEU A 171 -3.61 -9.34 -3.09
CA LEU A 171 -3.95 -8.85 -4.43
C LEU A 171 -2.69 -8.27 -5.06
N THR A 172 -2.48 -8.57 -6.34
CA THR A 172 -1.40 -7.99 -7.13
C THR A 172 -1.87 -6.69 -7.79
N ILE A 173 -1.04 -5.66 -7.73
CA ILE A 173 -1.20 -4.47 -8.55
C ILE A 173 -0.33 -4.67 -9.79
N ASN A 174 -0.88 -4.44 -10.98
CA ASN A 174 -0.11 -4.49 -12.23
C ASN A 174 0.35 -3.09 -12.62
N ASP A 175 1.62 -3.01 -13.01
CA ASP A 175 2.25 -1.84 -13.65
C ASP A 175 1.58 -1.54 -15.00
N VAL A 176 1.11 -0.30 -15.17
CA VAL A 176 0.56 0.21 -16.42
C VAL A 176 1.12 1.59 -16.74
N ALA A 177 2.20 1.62 -17.52
CA ALA A 177 2.79 2.81 -18.15
C ALA A 177 1.87 4.06 -18.23
N GLU A 178 2.13 5.03 -17.35
CA GLU A 178 1.42 6.29 -17.28
C GLU A 178 2.07 7.38 -18.14
N ASP A 179 1.23 8.29 -18.66
CA ASP A 179 1.70 9.56 -19.18
C ASP A 179 1.84 10.57 -18.02
N ILE A 180 3.06 10.78 -17.54
CA ILE A 180 3.34 11.86 -16.58
C ILE A 180 3.32 13.19 -17.34
N VAL A 181 2.28 14.00 -17.10
CA VAL A 181 2.18 15.37 -17.60
C VAL A 181 2.62 16.34 -16.51
N LEU A 182 3.84 16.87 -16.62
CA LEU A 182 4.30 17.92 -15.72
C LEU A 182 3.50 19.20 -15.97
N ALA A 183 2.92 19.75 -14.90
CA ALA A 183 1.98 20.89 -14.93
C ALA A 183 2.53 22.21 -15.53
N ASP A 184 3.79 22.28 -15.94
CA ASP A 184 4.45 23.51 -16.42
C ASP A 184 4.53 23.63 -17.96
N THR A 185 4.72 22.57 -18.76
CA THR A 185 5.11 22.81 -20.18
C THR A 185 4.65 21.82 -21.25
N GLY A 186 3.69 20.92 -20.99
CA GLY A 186 3.17 20.05 -22.06
C GLY A 186 4.21 19.07 -22.62
N VAL A 187 5.23 18.76 -21.82
CA VAL A 187 6.13 17.63 -22.05
C VAL A 187 5.51 16.43 -21.31
N SER A 188 5.13 15.40 -22.06
CA SER A 188 4.71 14.11 -21.52
C SER A 188 5.93 13.20 -21.41
N PHE A 189 6.09 12.55 -20.26
CA PHE A 189 6.99 11.41 -20.12
C PHE A 189 6.11 10.16 -20.10
N ALA A 190 6.46 9.18 -20.92
CA ALA A 190 5.88 7.85 -20.79
C ALA A 190 6.69 7.12 -19.72
N ASP A 191 6.02 6.64 -18.68
CA ASP A 191 6.65 5.72 -17.75
C ASP A 191 7.01 4.43 -18.47
N THR A 192 8.18 3.89 -18.12
CA THR A 192 8.67 2.59 -18.60
C THR A 192 8.81 1.56 -17.46
N GLY A 193 8.17 1.79 -16.32
CA GLY A 193 8.15 0.88 -15.17
C GLY A 193 9.42 0.98 -14.32
N VAL A 194 9.88 2.21 -14.02
CA VAL A 194 11.07 2.46 -13.19
C VAL A 194 10.71 3.29 -11.97
N THR A 195 11.12 2.81 -10.79
CA THR A 195 10.90 3.45 -9.47
C THR A 195 11.09 4.97 -9.51
N GLU A 196 10.01 5.70 -9.22
CA GLU A 196 9.90 7.17 -9.23
C GLU A 196 10.67 7.86 -8.11
N ASN A 197 12.00 7.74 -8.10
CA ASN A 197 12.86 8.64 -7.33
C ASN A 197 13.68 9.56 -8.22
N PHE A 198 13.79 9.29 -9.53
CA PHE A 198 14.53 10.15 -10.45
C PHE A 198 14.19 9.83 -11.92
N ILE A 199 13.87 10.84 -12.71
CA ILE A 199 13.89 10.71 -14.18
C ILE A 199 15.34 10.49 -14.62
N GLN A 200 15.65 9.31 -15.15
CA GLN A 200 16.94 9.03 -15.79
C GLN A 200 16.69 8.56 -17.22
N GLY A 201 16.91 9.45 -18.21
CA GLY A 201 16.89 9.04 -19.62
C GLY A 201 16.36 10.02 -20.67
N GLY A 202 15.93 11.23 -20.29
CA GLY A 202 15.48 12.25 -21.25
C GLY A 202 16.51 13.36 -21.47
N GLN A 203 16.69 13.78 -22.72
CA GLN A 203 17.38 15.04 -23.01
C GLN A 203 16.54 16.19 -22.43
N VAL A 204 16.90 16.68 -21.23
CA VAL A 204 16.26 17.85 -20.63
C VAL A 204 16.62 19.08 -21.47
N THR A 205 15.66 19.55 -22.28
CA THR A 205 15.81 20.80 -23.05
C THR A 205 15.35 21.97 -22.18
N ILE A 206 16.29 22.59 -21.46
CA ILE A 206 16.03 23.82 -20.71
C ILE A 206 16.06 24.99 -21.70
N THR A 207 14.89 25.56 -22.01
CA THR A 207 14.81 26.80 -22.83
C THR A 207 14.65 27.98 -21.90
N SER A 208 15.71 28.79 -21.72
CA SER A 208 15.58 30.02 -20.95
C SER A 208 14.77 31.06 -21.73
N ARG A 209 13.58 31.40 -21.21
CA ARG A 209 12.73 32.47 -21.74
C ARG A 209 13.07 33.80 -21.05
N GLY A 210 14.16 34.44 -21.45
CA GLY A 210 14.46 35.80 -20.99
C GLY A 210 15.91 36.26 -21.23
N PRO A 211 16.18 37.58 -21.27
CA PRO A 211 17.51 38.15 -21.54
C PRO A 211 18.47 38.09 -20.34
N THR A 212 18.07 37.50 -19.21
CA THR A 212 18.92 37.33 -18.03
C THR A 212 19.44 35.90 -17.93
N THR A 213 20.75 35.76 -17.76
CA THR A 213 21.49 34.49 -17.72
C THR A 213 20.81 33.45 -16.82
N PRO A 214 20.31 32.32 -17.34
CA PRO A 214 19.81 31.24 -16.51
C PRO A 214 21.00 30.57 -15.79
N THR A 215 21.00 30.56 -14.46
CA THR A 215 21.97 29.79 -13.68
C THR A 215 21.45 28.36 -13.56
N ILE A 216 22.17 27.40 -14.14
CA ILE A 216 21.88 25.96 -13.98
C ILE A 216 22.93 25.40 -13.01
N SER A 217 22.54 25.06 -11.79
CA SER A 217 23.39 24.35 -10.84
C SER A 217 23.22 22.85 -11.05
N ILE A 218 24.28 22.16 -11.46
CA ILE A 218 24.29 20.70 -11.64
C ILE A 218 25.34 20.12 -10.68
N ALA A 219 24.96 19.11 -9.89
CA ALA A 219 25.89 18.41 -9.01
C ALA A 219 26.99 17.69 -9.82
N ALA A 220 28.20 17.66 -9.26
CA ALA A 220 29.49 17.63 -9.95
C ALA A 220 29.91 16.34 -10.70
N ALA A 221 29.00 15.58 -11.34
CA ALA A 221 29.37 14.36 -12.06
C ALA A 221 28.69 14.12 -13.42
N ALA A 222 27.86 15.03 -13.92
CA ALA A 222 27.21 14.83 -15.22
C ALA A 222 28.12 15.22 -16.40
N THR A 223 28.39 14.27 -17.31
CA THR A 223 29.05 14.55 -18.59
C THR A 223 28.06 15.26 -19.52
N ILE A 224 28.32 16.52 -19.87
CA ILE A 224 27.47 17.30 -20.79
C ILE A 224 27.96 17.12 -22.23
N SER A 225 27.22 16.36 -23.04
CA SER A 225 27.35 16.44 -24.50
C SER A 225 26.41 17.53 -25.01
N SER A 226 26.96 18.65 -25.50
CA SER A 226 26.17 19.67 -26.19
C SER A 226 26.65 19.83 -27.62
N THR A 227 25.76 19.68 -28.59
CA THR A 227 26.01 20.06 -29.99
C THR A 227 25.48 21.48 -30.19
N LEU A 228 26.34 22.43 -30.55
CA LEU A 228 25.92 23.81 -30.82
C LEU A 228 25.42 23.91 -32.27
N ALA A 229 24.30 24.60 -32.48
CA ALA A 229 23.89 25.00 -33.81
C ALA A 229 24.93 25.96 -34.44
N PRO A 230 25.10 25.96 -35.78
CA PRO A 230 26.05 26.85 -36.46
C PRO A 230 25.76 28.32 -36.10
N GLY A 231 26.74 29.00 -35.49
CA GLY A 231 26.63 30.42 -35.10
C GLY A 231 26.52 30.69 -33.59
N MET A 232 26.43 29.66 -32.73
CA MET A 232 26.43 29.83 -31.26
C MET A 232 27.82 29.58 -30.67
N THR A 233 28.38 30.56 -29.96
CA THR A 233 29.70 30.45 -29.30
C THR A 233 29.54 30.13 -27.81
N ARG A 234 30.32 29.18 -27.28
CA ARG A 234 30.36 28.92 -25.83
C ARG A 234 31.01 30.10 -25.11
N SER A 235 30.28 30.72 -24.20
CA SER A 235 30.80 31.76 -23.30
C SER A 235 31.33 31.09 -22.03
N PHE A 236 32.63 30.78 -21.97
CA PHE A 236 33.33 30.44 -20.71
C PHE A 236 34.02 31.70 -20.15
N GLN A 237 33.25 32.77 -19.93
CA GLN A 237 33.83 34.10 -19.62
C GLN A 237 34.62 34.17 -18.31
N ALA A 238 34.38 33.31 -17.32
CA ALA A 238 35.13 33.36 -16.07
C ALA A 238 36.57 32.79 -16.20
N LEU A 239 36.75 31.68 -16.92
CA LEU A 239 38.06 31.02 -17.01
C LEU A 239 38.96 31.69 -18.06
N GLU A 240 38.39 32.17 -19.18
CA GLU A 240 39.11 33.00 -20.15
C GLU A 240 39.50 34.38 -19.57
N MET A 241 38.66 35.02 -18.74
CA MET A 241 39.05 36.27 -18.05
C MET A 241 40.22 36.03 -17.09
N ILE A 242 40.17 34.95 -16.29
CA ILE A 242 41.26 34.63 -15.36
C ILE A 242 42.54 34.28 -16.12
N ARG A 243 42.46 33.53 -17.23
CA ARG A 243 43.61 33.23 -18.10
C ARG A 243 44.16 34.47 -18.79
N SER A 244 43.29 35.37 -19.25
CA SER A 244 43.69 36.63 -19.89
C SER A 244 44.32 37.61 -18.89
N MET A 245 43.73 37.77 -17.71
CA MET A 245 44.30 38.58 -16.62
C MET A 245 45.65 38.02 -16.16
N LEU A 246 45.77 36.70 -16.02
CA LEU A 246 47.03 36.06 -15.65
C LEU A 246 48.09 36.24 -16.76
N ALA A 247 47.73 36.09 -18.04
CA ALA A 247 48.63 36.34 -19.16
C ALA A 247 49.09 37.82 -19.21
N MET A 248 48.19 38.76 -18.94
CA MET A 248 48.49 40.20 -18.93
C MET A 248 49.44 40.58 -17.77
N VAL A 249 49.25 39.98 -16.59
CA VAL A 249 50.16 40.14 -15.44
C VAL A 249 51.53 39.51 -15.71
N MET A 250 51.57 38.37 -16.40
CA MET A 250 52.84 37.71 -16.77
C MET A 250 53.63 38.50 -17.83
N THR A 251 52.95 39.12 -18.79
CA THR A 251 53.59 39.93 -19.83
C THR A 251 54.17 41.22 -19.23
N THR A 252 53.46 41.84 -18.29
CA THR A 252 53.97 43.02 -17.57
C THR A 252 55.14 42.69 -16.65
N LEU A 253 55.11 41.57 -15.92
CA LEU A 253 56.24 41.11 -15.11
C LEU A 253 57.48 40.73 -15.95
N SER A 254 57.30 40.09 -17.11
CA SER A 254 58.40 39.79 -18.04
C SER A 254 59.00 41.07 -18.63
N SER A 255 58.16 42.02 -19.05
CA SER A 255 58.60 43.34 -19.52
C SER A 255 59.37 44.11 -18.46
N MET A 256 58.94 44.04 -17.19
CA MET A 256 59.66 44.65 -16.07
C MET A 256 60.99 43.96 -15.81
N ALA A 257 61.06 42.63 -15.87
CA ALA A 257 62.29 41.86 -15.71
C ALA A 257 63.31 42.16 -16.83
N GLU A 258 62.86 42.26 -18.09
CA GLU A 258 63.69 42.67 -19.23
C GLU A 258 64.23 44.08 -19.05
N ARG A 259 63.39 45.04 -18.65
CA ARG A 259 63.81 46.44 -18.39
C ARG A 259 64.80 46.55 -17.24
N ILE A 260 64.70 45.70 -16.22
CA ILE A 260 65.65 45.63 -15.10
C ILE A 260 66.96 44.98 -15.55
N SER A 261 66.91 43.97 -16.43
CA SER A 261 68.11 43.31 -16.99
C SER A 261 68.89 44.16 -18.00
N SER A 262 68.24 45.14 -18.64
CA SER A 262 68.85 46.05 -19.62
C SER A 262 69.45 47.32 -18.99
N MET A 263 69.35 47.51 -17.67
CA MET A 263 69.96 48.64 -16.98
C MET A 263 71.45 48.36 -16.73
N PRO A 264 72.36 49.30 -17.05
CA PRO A 264 73.76 49.17 -16.68
C PRO A 264 73.89 49.24 -15.15
N ALA A 265 74.38 48.15 -14.54
CA ALA A 265 74.64 48.03 -13.10
C ALA A 265 75.57 49.18 -12.59
N PRO A 266 75.39 49.65 -11.34
CA PRO A 266 75.81 48.85 -10.19
C PRO A 266 74.84 48.81 -8.98
N ALA A 267 75.06 47.77 -8.16
CA ALA A 267 74.64 47.57 -6.77
C ALA A 267 73.24 47.00 -6.49
N THR A 268 73.19 45.66 -6.48
CA THR A 268 72.66 44.80 -5.40
C THR A 268 71.28 45.12 -4.83
N ILE A 269 70.24 44.42 -5.32
CA ILE A 269 69.20 43.84 -4.46
C ILE A 269 68.90 42.42 -4.96
N ILE A 270 69.14 41.44 -4.08
CA ILE A 270 69.09 40.00 -4.34
C ILE A 270 67.64 39.52 -4.47
N LEU A 271 67.39 38.73 -5.52
CA LEU A 271 66.18 38.00 -5.82
C LEU A 271 65.67 37.18 -4.62
N THR A 272 64.52 37.58 -4.06
CA THR A 272 63.73 36.71 -3.16
C THR A 272 62.27 36.52 -3.62
N SER A 273 61.78 37.27 -4.62
CA SER A 273 60.38 37.15 -5.10
C SER A 273 60.18 36.15 -6.26
N ALA A 274 61.22 35.87 -7.05
CA ALA A 274 61.09 34.98 -8.22
C ALA A 274 60.87 33.50 -7.82
N MET A 275 61.57 33.01 -6.79
CA MET A 275 61.41 31.62 -6.33
C MET A 275 60.11 31.36 -5.54
N ALA A 276 59.57 32.38 -4.86
CA ALA A 276 58.27 32.27 -4.18
C ALA A 276 57.12 32.09 -5.18
N THR A 277 57.18 32.82 -6.30
CA THR A 277 56.17 32.77 -7.37
C THR A 277 56.20 31.41 -8.09
N GLN A 278 57.37 30.82 -8.29
CA GLN A 278 57.50 29.51 -8.95
C GLN A 278 57.03 28.34 -8.06
N ARG A 279 57.12 28.48 -6.73
CA ARG A 279 56.55 27.51 -5.77
C ARG A 279 55.02 27.58 -5.71
N LEU A 280 54.43 28.79 -5.81
CA LEU A 280 52.98 28.96 -5.88
C LEU A 280 52.40 28.42 -7.21
N MET A 281 53.12 28.60 -8.33
CA MET A 281 52.74 28.04 -9.64
C MET A 281 52.66 26.50 -9.66
N ARG A 282 53.55 25.79 -8.96
CA ARG A 282 53.51 24.31 -8.88
C ARG A 282 52.36 23.79 -8.00
N ALA A 283 51.87 24.59 -7.05
CA ALA A 283 50.74 24.24 -6.21
C ALA A 283 49.40 24.41 -6.94
N MET A 284 49.28 25.42 -7.81
CA MET A 284 48.03 25.72 -8.54
C MET A 284 47.81 24.88 -9.80
N ALA A 285 48.83 24.20 -10.34
CA ALA A 285 48.70 23.33 -11.52
C ALA A 285 48.31 21.87 -11.18
N ARG A 286 48.05 21.54 -9.91
CA ARG A 286 47.70 20.19 -9.42
C ARG A 286 46.29 20.04 -8.85
N THR A 287 45.46 21.07 -8.95
CA THR A 287 44.02 21.08 -8.60
C THR A 287 43.24 21.56 -9.79
#